data_AF-A0A942S4V0-F1
#
_entry.id   AF-A0A942S4V0-F1
#
_cell.length_a   1.000
_cell.length_b   1.000
_cell.length_c   1.000
_cell.angle_alpha   90.00
_cell.angle_beta   90.00
_cell.angle_gamma   90.00
#
_symmetry.space_group_name_H-M   'P 1'
#
loop_
_entity.id
_entity.type
_entity.pdbx_description
1 polymer ?
#
loop_
_entity_poly.entity_id
_entity_poly.type
_entity_poly.pdbx_seq_one_letter_code
_entity_poly.pdbx_strand_id
1 'polypeptide(L)'
;MTEVHDTTVTIRNLSYSRAILLKMRLEMEGIPCFLTNIHHPDTGVDINLPLEHSEKAFLIIEEMREASGTEKEVLVKTLKSVRRILVPLDFSPLSIKAAHYALELARTLKADIRLLNVWFNSANEGFVFNEMFAFQVNLEAIMKEQEAEAEAKLLSVIEELKTRIRDEKIRGVDIDYDLVRGASVEAILEIVDDYKPGLVVMGTRGKNREGLGLFGSTTLRVIEKCKVPVLAVPSEYDISSFFAPRSVAYITNFDEADFHALHRLISFVRPFNVKIYCIHIQPNENYILDKVRMKKMREYFNDTYAEYNIECGLIETEDVLEGVETFILEKQIDLLALISRKRNVLTQIFRPSITRKLLFQSEIPILVFRETENASWIKRTSL
;
A
#
# COMPACT_ATOMS: atom_id res chain seq x y z
N MET A 1 -39.18 23.13 -0.29
CA MET A 1 -38.09 23.27 0.70
C MET A 1 -36.87 22.57 0.13
N THR A 2 -35.97 23.35 -0.43
CA THR A 2 -34.67 22.92 -0.96
C THR A 2 -33.69 22.83 0.20
N GLU A 3 -33.27 21.63 0.57
CA GLU A 3 -32.13 21.46 1.47
C GLU A 3 -30.86 21.41 0.64
N VAL A 4 -30.00 22.37 0.91
CA VAL A 4 -28.70 22.57 0.30
C VAL A 4 -27.66 21.85 1.17
N HIS A 5 -26.96 20.86 0.61
CA HIS A 5 -25.68 20.40 1.16
C HIS A 5 -24.54 20.97 0.29
N ASP A 6 -24.16 22.23 0.58
CA ASP A 6 -23.48 23.18 -0.33
C ASP A 6 -21.95 23.03 -0.46
N THR A 7 -21.40 21.81 -0.57
CA THR A 7 -19.92 21.66 -0.66
C THR A 7 -19.40 20.62 -1.64
N THR A 8 -20.24 19.83 -2.29
CA THR A 8 -19.80 18.72 -3.16
C THR A 8 -20.52 18.71 -4.51
N VAL A 9 -19.80 18.26 -5.54
CA VAL A 9 -20.32 18.00 -6.88
C VAL A 9 -20.24 16.50 -7.14
N THR A 10 -21.34 15.95 -7.68
CA THR A 10 -21.45 14.52 -8.01
C THR A 10 -21.47 14.32 -9.52
N ILE A 11 -20.51 13.57 -10.04
CA ILE A 11 -20.49 13.05 -11.42
C ILE A 11 -21.23 11.71 -11.39
N ARG A 12 -22.31 11.56 -12.16
CA ARG A 12 -23.22 10.42 -12.02
C ARG A 12 -23.14 9.40 -13.15
N ASN A 13 -23.63 8.19 -12.88
CA ASN A 13 -23.96 7.17 -13.87
C ASN A 13 -22.77 6.75 -14.75
N LEU A 14 -21.60 6.53 -14.13
CA LEU A 14 -20.43 6.00 -14.80
C LEU A 14 -20.41 4.47 -14.67
N SER A 15 -19.84 3.74 -15.64
CA SER A 15 -19.51 2.34 -15.36
C SER A 15 -18.48 2.27 -14.24
N TYR A 16 -18.46 1.20 -13.44
CA TYR A 16 -17.48 1.05 -12.35
C TYR A 16 -16.04 1.25 -12.82
N SER A 17 -15.71 0.69 -13.99
CA SER A 17 -14.42 0.93 -14.64
C SER A 17 -14.22 2.43 -14.91
N ARG A 18 -15.15 3.11 -15.59
CA ARG A 18 -15.03 4.56 -15.87
C ARG A 18 -14.93 5.41 -14.60
N ALA A 19 -15.67 5.07 -13.56
CA ALA A 19 -15.65 5.79 -12.29
C ALA A 19 -14.30 5.68 -11.59
N ILE A 20 -13.72 4.48 -11.56
CA ILE A 20 -12.36 4.27 -11.06
C ILE A 20 -11.35 5.06 -11.88
N LEU A 21 -11.45 5.00 -13.20
CA LEU A 21 -10.49 5.66 -14.09
C LEU A 21 -10.53 7.17 -13.92
N LEU A 22 -11.73 7.75 -13.89
CA LEU A 22 -11.91 9.18 -13.73
C LEU A 22 -11.51 9.64 -12.32
N LYS A 23 -11.87 8.89 -11.26
CA LYS A 23 -11.39 9.15 -9.90
C LYS A 23 -9.86 9.23 -9.83
N MET A 24 -9.18 8.26 -10.43
CA MET A 24 -7.72 8.21 -10.44
C MET A 24 -7.11 9.43 -11.17
N ARG A 25 -7.68 9.80 -12.33
CA ARG A 25 -7.22 10.99 -13.07
C ARG A 25 -7.43 12.28 -12.28
N LEU A 26 -8.58 12.42 -11.62
CA LEU A 26 -8.88 13.54 -10.74
C LEU A 26 -7.87 13.61 -9.57
N GLU A 27 -7.61 12.49 -8.89
CA GLU A 27 -6.66 12.43 -7.78
C GLU A 27 -5.21 12.74 -8.20
N MET A 28 -4.79 12.29 -9.40
CA MET A 28 -3.48 12.62 -9.96
C MET A 28 -3.31 14.13 -10.20
N GLU A 29 -4.40 14.82 -10.48
CA GLU A 29 -4.47 16.27 -10.68
C GLU A 29 -4.68 17.03 -9.36
N GLY A 30 -4.56 16.34 -8.22
CA GLY A 30 -4.70 16.91 -6.89
C GLY A 30 -6.15 17.17 -6.48
N ILE A 31 -7.13 16.59 -7.18
CA ILE A 31 -8.56 16.74 -6.86
C ILE A 31 -8.99 15.55 -5.99
N PRO A 32 -9.22 15.75 -4.68
CA PRO A 32 -9.72 14.69 -3.83
C PRO A 32 -11.16 14.33 -4.22
N CYS A 33 -11.46 13.03 -4.34
CA CYS A 33 -12.80 12.57 -4.68
C CYS A 33 -13.06 11.15 -4.14
N PHE A 34 -14.33 10.77 -4.01
CA PHE A 34 -14.74 9.43 -3.57
C PHE A 34 -15.88 8.90 -4.41
N LEU A 35 -16.04 7.57 -4.43
CA LEU A 35 -17.10 6.91 -5.19
C LEU A 35 -18.34 6.72 -4.33
N THR A 36 -19.53 6.91 -4.89
CA THR A 36 -20.82 6.48 -4.32
C THR A 36 -21.61 5.68 -5.33
N ASN A 37 -22.70 5.04 -4.91
CA ASN A 37 -23.56 4.25 -5.81
C ASN A 37 -22.80 3.14 -6.56
N ILE A 38 -21.77 2.57 -5.94
CA ILE A 38 -20.85 1.57 -6.55
C ILE A 38 -21.56 0.23 -6.81
N HIS A 39 -22.77 0.06 -6.28
CA HIS A 39 -23.35 -1.23 -5.91
C HIS A 39 -24.46 -1.74 -6.85
N HIS A 40 -24.87 -0.96 -7.84
CA HIS A 40 -25.94 -1.36 -8.76
C HIS A 40 -25.40 -1.46 -10.19
N PRO A 41 -25.38 -2.68 -10.78
CA PRO A 41 -25.00 -2.89 -12.18
C PRO A 41 -25.76 -1.98 -13.16
N ASP A 42 -26.99 -1.61 -12.78
CA ASP A 42 -27.93 -0.86 -13.61
C ASP A 42 -27.98 0.66 -13.34
N THR A 43 -27.48 1.15 -12.19
CA THR A 43 -27.61 2.59 -11.84
C THR A 43 -26.31 3.39 -12.02
N GLY A 44 -25.20 2.72 -12.32
CA GLY A 44 -23.91 3.36 -12.53
C GLY A 44 -23.31 3.94 -11.24
N VAL A 45 -22.00 4.14 -11.27
CA VAL A 45 -21.18 4.61 -10.16
C VAL A 45 -21.03 6.12 -10.24
N ASP A 46 -21.11 6.75 -9.09
CA ASP A 46 -21.00 8.20 -8.93
C ASP A 46 -19.64 8.57 -8.34
N ILE A 47 -19.11 9.75 -8.70
CA ILE A 47 -17.90 10.34 -8.11
C ILE A 47 -18.29 11.65 -7.45
N ASN A 48 -17.98 11.81 -6.16
CA ASN A 48 -18.17 13.05 -5.41
C ASN A 48 -16.82 13.75 -5.21
N LEU A 49 -16.79 15.05 -5.47
CA LEU A 49 -15.62 15.91 -5.29
C LEU A 49 -16.02 17.27 -4.69
N PRO A 50 -15.11 17.99 -4.02
CA PRO A 50 -15.41 19.33 -3.51
C PRO A 50 -15.80 20.32 -4.60
N LEU A 51 -16.80 21.17 -4.35
CA LEU A 51 -17.31 22.16 -5.32
C LEU A 51 -16.21 23.08 -5.87
N GLU A 52 -15.21 23.43 -5.06
CA GLU A 52 -14.04 24.24 -5.44
C GLU A 52 -13.18 23.61 -6.56
N HIS A 53 -13.28 22.31 -6.77
CA HIS A 53 -12.58 21.59 -7.83
C HIS A 53 -13.44 21.30 -9.06
N SER A 54 -14.70 21.75 -9.08
CA SER A 54 -15.67 21.38 -10.11
C SER A 54 -15.27 21.81 -11.53
N GLU A 55 -14.74 23.01 -11.70
CA GLU A 55 -14.26 23.51 -13.01
C GLU A 55 -13.09 22.66 -13.52
N LYS A 56 -12.08 22.41 -12.67
CA LYS A 56 -10.91 21.58 -13.04
C LYS A 56 -11.34 20.14 -13.34
N ALA A 57 -12.26 19.59 -12.54
CA ALA A 57 -12.80 18.26 -12.77
C ALA A 57 -13.57 18.15 -14.09
N PHE A 58 -14.35 19.18 -14.45
CA PHE A 58 -15.09 19.21 -15.72
C PHE A 58 -14.16 19.19 -16.93
N LEU A 59 -13.08 19.98 -16.91
CA LEU A 59 -12.07 19.98 -17.97
C LEU A 59 -11.43 18.60 -18.15
N ILE A 60 -11.11 17.92 -17.05
CA ILE A 60 -10.56 16.55 -17.07
C ILE A 60 -11.56 15.55 -17.67
N ILE A 61 -12.85 15.69 -17.35
CA ILE A 61 -13.91 14.80 -17.87
C ILE A 61 -14.05 14.95 -19.38
N GLU A 62 -14.07 16.19 -19.88
CA GLU A 62 -14.17 16.47 -21.31
C GLU A 62 -12.93 15.98 -22.06
N GLU A 63 -11.71 16.21 -21.52
CA GLU A 63 -10.47 15.64 -22.04
C GLU A 63 -10.55 14.10 -22.18
N MET A 64 -11.07 13.43 -21.15
CA MET A 64 -11.22 11.96 -21.16
C MET A 64 -12.31 11.47 -22.14
N ARG A 65 -13.32 12.29 -22.45
CA ARG A 65 -14.40 11.95 -23.39
C ARG A 65 -13.95 12.09 -24.84
N GLU A 66 -13.17 13.12 -25.12
CA GLU A 66 -12.67 13.44 -26.46
C GLU A 66 -11.45 12.57 -26.86
N ALA A 67 -10.74 11.99 -25.89
CA ALA A 67 -9.60 11.12 -26.12
C ALA A 67 -9.92 9.95 -27.08
N SER A 68 -9.23 9.94 -28.22
CA SER A 68 -9.39 8.92 -29.27
C SER A 68 -8.04 8.43 -29.80
N GLY A 69 -8.02 7.27 -30.48
CA GLY A 69 -6.79 6.69 -31.02
C GLY A 69 -5.67 6.55 -29.98
N THR A 70 -4.52 7.15 -30.27
CA THR A 70 -3.30 7.12 -29.44
C THR A 70 -3.50 7.76 -28.06
N GLU A 71 -4.37 8.77 -27.93
CA GLU A 71 -4.67 9.44 -26.65
C GLU A 71 -5.43 8.51 -25.71
N LYS A 72 -6.35 7.70 -26.24
CA LYS A 72 -7.05 6.67 -25.46
C LYS A 72 -6.10 5.55 -25.02
N GLU A 73 -5.12 5.19 -25.84
CA GLU A 73 -4.06 4.26 -25.45
C GLU A 73 -3.17 4.83 -24.34
N VAL A 74 -2.78 6.10 -24.43
CA VAL A 74 -2.03 6.80 -23.36
C VAL A 74 -2.87 6.90 -22.09
N LEU A 75 -4.17 7.20 -22.19
CA LEU A 75 -5.09 7.24 -21.05
C LEU A 75 -5.21 5.85 -20.41
N VAL A 76 -5.44 4.79 -21.19
CA VAL A 76 -5.48 3.40 -20.70
C VAL A 76 -4.15 2.96 -20.11
N LYS A 77 -3.01 3.41 -20.65
CA LYS A 77 -1.67 3.15 -20.10
C LYS A 77 -1.45 3.89 -18.78
N THR A 78 -1.88 5.14 -18.67
CA THR A 78 -1.94 5.94 -17.43
C THR A 78 -2.90 5.34 -16.40
N LEU A 79 -3.90 4.59 -16.83
CA LEU A 79 -4.87 3.95 -15.95
C LEU A 79 -4.47 2.52 -15.54
N LYS A 80 -3.77 1.80 -16.42
CA LYS A 80 -2.92 0.64 -16.05
C LYS A 80 -1.85 1.06 -15.05
N SER A 81 -1.38 2.31 -15.15
CA SER A 81 -0.42 2.91 -14.22
C SER A 81 -0.94 3.02 -12.76
N VAL A 82 -2.18 2.65 -12.47
CA VAL A 82 -2.67 2.60 -11.08
C VAL A 82 -2.65 1.18 -10.50
N ARG A 83 -2.34 0.17 -11.33
CA ARG A 83 -2.06 -1.20 -10.90
C ARG A 83 -0.57 -1.46 -11.05
N ARG A 84 0.22 -0.69 -10.33
CA ARG A 84 1.68 -0.81 -10.34
C ARG A 84 2.14 -1.21 -8.96
N ILE A 85 2.95 -2.26 -8.90
CA ILE A 85 3.61 -2.73 -7.68
C ILE A 85 5.09 -2.37 -7.80
N LEU A 86 5.60 -1.61 -6.84
CA LEU A 86 7.03 -1.37 -6.70
C LEU A 86 7.61 -2.41 -5.72
N VAL A 87 8.69 -3.07 -6.12
CA VAL A 87 9.38 -4.08 -5.30
C VAL A 87 10.85 -3.68 -5.12
N PRO A 88 11.21 -3.06 -3.99
CA PRO A 88 12.61 -2.82 -3.67
C PRO A 88 13.35 -4.13 -3.37
N LEU A 89 14.52 -4.32 -3.99
CA LEU A 89 15.36 -5.51 -3.88
C LEU A 89 16.74 -5.17 -3.34
N ASP A 90 17.24 -5.99 -2.42
CA ASP A 90 18.63 -5.98 -1.96
C ASP A 90 19.33 -7.34 -2.19
N PHE A 91 18.68 -8.21 -2.98
CA PHE A 91 19.09 -9.57 -3.31
C PHE A 91 19.19 -10.52 -2.10
N SER A 92 18.66 -10.13 -0.94
CA SER A 92 18.46 -11.06 0.17
C SER A 92 17.33 -12.05 -0.17
N PRO A 93 17.34 -13.27 0.39
CA PRO A 93 16.25 -14.24 0.20
C PRO A 93 14.87 -13.66 0.52
N LEU A 94 14.78 -12.76 1.50
CA LEU A 94 13.57 -12.04 1.87
C LEU A 94 13.08 -11.08 0.79
N SER A 95 13.98 -10.32 0.17
CA SER A 95 13.61 -9.42 -0.93
C SER A 95 13.14 -10.20 -2.16
N ILE A 96 13.77 -11.34 -2.47
CA ILE A 96 13.33 -12.23 -3.55
C ILE A 96 11.96 -12.83 -3.22
N LYS A 97 11.75 -13.29 -1.98
CA LYS A 97 10.43 -13.74 -1.50
C LYS A 97 9.34 -12.67 -1.70
N ALA A 98 9.64 -11.41 -1.38
CA ALA A 98 8.72 -10.30 -1.61
C ALA A 98 8.40 -10.08 -3.10
N ALA A 99 9.35 -10.30 -4.01
CA ALA A 99 9.12 -10.24 -5.44
C ALA A 99 8.18 -11.35 -5.94
N HIS A 100 8.33 -12.57 -5.42
CA HIS A 100 7.42 -13.67 -5.73
C HIS A 100 6.03 -13.42 -5.15
N TYR A 101 5.93 -12.87 -3.93
CA TYR A 101 4.66 -12.47 -3.35
C TYR A 101 3.97 -11.38 -4.20
N ALA A 102 4.74 -10.40 -4.69
CA ALA A 102 4.24 -9.37 -5.59
C ALA A 102 3.70 -9.97 -6.90
N LEU A 103 4.36 -10.99 -7.46
CA LEU A 103 3.87 -11.70 -8.65
C LEU A 103 2.52 -12.39 -8.41
N GLU A 104 2.34 -13.01 -7.24
CA GLU A 104 1.08 -13.66 -6.88
C GLU A 104 -0.08 -12.66 -6.71
N LEU A 105 0.19 -11.50 -6.11
CA LEU A 105 -0.78 -10.40 -6.08
C LEU A 105 -1.07 -9.87 -7.49
N ALA A 106 -0.01 -9.62 -8.27
CA ALA A 106 -0.11 -9.07 -9.62
C ALA A 106 -0.93 -9.95 -10.56
N ARG A 107 -0.87 -11.28 -10.43
CA ARG A 107 -1.71 -12.23 -11.17
C ARG A 107 -3.21 -11.90 -11.05
N THR A 108 -3.68 -11.65 -9.83
CA THR A 108 -5.11 -11.38 -9.58
C THR A 108 -5.45 -9.93 -9.89
N LEU A 109 -4.55 -9.01 -9.52
CA LEU A 109 -4.73 -7.59 -9.73
C LEU A 109 -4.56 -7.18 -11.19
N LYS A 110 -3.90 -8.00 -12.03
CA LYS A 110 -3.40 -7.61 -13.36
C LYS A 110 -2.56 -6.34 -13.27
N ALA A 111 -1.54 -6.41 -12.41
CA ALA A 111 -0.69 -5.29 -12.05
C ALA A 111 0.72 -5.46 -12.61
N ASP A 112 1.32 -4.39 -13.12
CA ASP A 112 2.70 -4.40 -13.58
C ASP A 112 3.64 -4.27 -12.39
N ILE A 113 4.78 -4.94 -12.45
CA ILE A 113 5.79 -4.98 -11.40
C ILE A 113 7.00 -4.17 -11.85
N ARG A 114 7.42 -3.22 -11.02
CA ARG A 114 8.71 -2.52 -11.14
C ARG A 114 9.63 -3.02 -10.05
N LEU A 115 10.71 -3.69 -10.42
CA LEU A 115 11.77 -4.03 -9.49
C LEU A 115 12.72 -2.84 -9.33
N LEU A 116 13.11 -2.52 -8.11
CA LEU A 116 14.06 -1.43 -7.83
C LEU A 116 15.23 -1.97 -7.03
N ASN A 117 16.43 -1.93 -7.59
CA ASN A 117 17.63 -2.10 -6.78
C ASN A 117 18.31 -0.76 -6.56
N VAL A 118 18.70 -0.51 -5.31
CA VAL A 118 19.53 0.66 -4.95
C VAL A 118 20.92 0.17 -4.61
N TRP A 119 21.89 0.52 -5.45
CA TRP A 119 23.28 0.11 -5.32
C TRP A 119 24.14 1.26 -4.74
N PHE A 120 25.27 0.88 -4.13
CA PHE A 120 26.23 1.80 -3.50
C PHE A 120 25.62 2.70 -2.42
N ASN A 121 25.46 2.14 -1.21
CA ASN A 121 24.99 2.88 -0.05
C ASN A 121 26.18 3.30 0.82
N SER A 122 26.69 4.52 0.59
CA SER A 122 27.82 5.09 1.33
C SER A 122 27.65 5.07 2.86
N ALA A 123 26.42 5.06 3.38
CA ALA A 123 26.16 5.01 4.82
C ALA A 123 26.37 3.62 5.44
N ASN A 124 26.27 2.55 4.64
CA ASN A 124 26.46 1.17 5.09
C ASN A 124 27.90 0.67 4.88
N GLU A 125 28.64 1.27 3.94
CA GLU A 125 29.94 0.78 3.50
C GLU A 125 31.14 1.35 4.28
N GLY A 126 30.89 2.15 5.32
CA GLY A 126 31.92 2.50 6.31
C GLY A 126 33.19 3.14 5.73
N PHE A 127 33.09 3.81 4.58
CA PHE A 127 34.24 4.45 3.95
C PHE A 127 34.74 5.59 4.82
N VAL A 128 35.79 5.31 5.61
CA VAL A 128 36.58 6.30 6.30
C VAL A 128 37.37 7.06 5.23
N PHE A 129 36.89 8.27 4.91
CA PHE A 129 37.57 9.26 4.06
C PHE A 129 38.91 9.67 4.71
N ASN A 130 39.99 8.88 4.58
CA ASN A 130 41.29 9.28 5.13
C ASN A 130 42.44 9.41 4.14
N GLU A 131 42.33 9.02 2.86
CA GLU A 131 43.44 9.22 1.91
C GLU A 131 42.94 9.66 0.52
N MET A 132 42.76 10.98 0.37
CA MET A 132 42.45 11.66 -0.89
C MET A 132 43.63 11.55 -1.88
N PHE A 133 43.31 11.41 -3.17
CA PHE A 133 44.16 11.46 -4.38
C PHE A 133 44.53 10.14 -5.09
N ALA A 134 44.87 9.04 -4.41
CA ALA A 134 45.08 7.75 -5.10
C ALA A 134 43.77 6.98 -5.39
N PHE A 135 42.67 7.40 -4.78
CA PHE A 135 41.38 6.71 -4.81
C PHE A 135 40.48 7.05 -6.01
N GLN A 136 40.69 8.14 -6.74
CA GLN A 136 39.73 8.58 -7.78
C GLN A 136 39.64 7.62 -8.96
N VAL A 137 40.78 7.07 -9.43
CA VAL A 137 40.81 6.13 -10.56
C VAL A 137 40.27 4.75 -10.15
N ASN A 138 40.47 4.34 -8.89
CA ASN A 138 39.98 3.06 -8.38
C ASN A 138 38.49 3.11 -8.05
N LEU A 139 37.98 4.26 -7.57
CA LEU A 139 36.57 4.39 -7.19
C LEU A 139 35.64 4.26 -8.39
N GLU A 140 35.94 4.87 -9.54
CA GLU A 140 35.12 4.72 -10.75
C GLU A 140 35.08 3.26 -11.24
N ALA A 141 36.21 2.55 -11.19
CA ALA A 141 36.28 1.15 -11.57
C ALA A 141 35.48 0.25 -10.62
N ILE A 142 35.66 0.42 -9.30
CA ILE A 142 34.89 -0.29 -8.25
C ILE A 142 33.39 -0.02 -8.41
N MET A 143 33.03 1.22 -8.65
CA MET A 143 31.64 1.63 -8.85
C MET A 143 31.00 0.97 -10.07
N LYS A 144 31.71 0.97 -11.20
CA LYS A 144 31.25 0.32 -12.43
C LYS A 144 31.11 -1.19 -12.26
N GLU A 145 32.01 -1.82 -11.51
CA GLU A 145 31.94 -3.23 -11.18
C GLU A 145 30.72 -3.55 -10.30
N GLN A 146 30.47 -2.76 -9.26
CA GLN A 146 29.29 -2.92 -8.39
C GLN A 146 27.98 -2.68 -9.14
N GLU A 147 27.92 -1.69 -10.03
CA GLU A 147 26.76 -1.45 -10.88
C GLU A 147 26.48 -2.65 -11.78
N ALA A 148 27.51 -3.16 -12.47
CA ALA A 148 27.38 -4.33 -13.34
C ALA A 148 26.97 -5.59 -12.55
N GLU A 149 27.51 -5.79 -11.35
CA GLU A 149 27.12 -6.90 -10.46
C GLU A 149 25.66 -6.79 -10.03
N ALA A 150 25.22 -5.59 -9.64
CA ALA A 150 23.84 -5.34 -9.25
C ALA A 150 22.88 -5.52 -10.44
N GLU A 151 23.25 -5.04 -11.63
CA GLU A 151 22.48 -5.22 -12.85
C GLU A 151 22.34 -6.71 -13.21
N ALA A 152 23.43 -7.47 -13.19
CA ALA A 152 23.41 -8.89 -13.49
C ALA A 152 22.49 -9.67 -12.55
N LYS A 153 22.52 -9.36 -11.25
CA LYS A 153 21.62 -9.95 -10.25
C LYS A 153 20.16 -9.57 -10.49
N LEU A 154 19.89 -8.30 -10.81
CA LEU A 154 18.54 -7.82 -11.10
C LEU A 154 17.96 -8.50 -12.34
N LEU A 155 18.74 -8.63 -13.42
CA LEU A 155 18.36 -9.35 -14.63
C LEU A 155 18.08 -10.83 -14.36
N SER A 156 18.85 -11.47 -13.48
CA SER A 156 18.59 -12.85 -13.04
C SER A 156 17.21 -12.99 -12.38
N VAL A 157 16.84 -12.08 -11.48
CA VAL A 157 15.52 -12.09 -10.81
C VAL A 157 14.40 -11.83 -11.81
N ILE A 158 14.61 -10.93 -12.77
CA ILE A 158 13.63 -10.64 -13.83
C ILE A 158 13.39 -11.89 -14.68
N GLU A 159 14.44 -12.58 -15.09
CA GLU A 159 14.29 -13.81 -15.89
C GLU A 159 13.62 -14.94 -15.11
N GLU A 160 13.91 -15.07 -13.81
CA GLU A 160 13.20 -16.00 -12.93
C GLU A 160 11.69 -15.72 -12.91
N LEU A 161 11.28 -14.48 -12.64
CA LEU A 161 9.86 -14.10 -12.58
C LEU A 161 9.18 -14.18 -13.96
N LYS A 162 9.87 -13.78 -15.03
CA LYS A 162 9.35 -13.91 -16.41
C LYS A 162 9.17 -15.38 -16.81
N THR A 163 10.06 -16.25 -16.37
CA THR A 163 9.91 -17.70 -16.59
C THR A 163 8.65 -18.22 -15.91
N ARG A 164 8.41 -17.86 -14.64
CA ARG A 164 7.16 -18.18 -13.95
C ARG A 164 5.92 -17.62 -14.67
N ILE A 165 5.97 -16.38 -15.16
CA ILE A 165 4.87 -15.79 -15.94
C ILE A 165 4.55 -16.63 -17.17
N ARG A 166 5.57 -17.10 -17.91
CA ARG A 166 5.38 -17.94 -19.11
C ARG A 166 4.84 -19.32 -18.74
N ASP A 167 5.47 -20.00 -17.78
CA ASP A 167 5.16 -21.39 -17.40
C ASP A 167 3.77 -21.49 -16.79
N GLU A 168 3.42 -20.54 -15.92
CA GLU A 168 2.12 -20.47 -15.24
C GLU A 168 1.06 -19.69 -16.04
N LYS A 169 1.40 -19.25 -17.28
CA LYS A 169 0.53 -18.54 -18.23
C LYS A 169 -0.17 -17.31 -17.63
N ILE A 170 0.54 -16.55 -16.81
CA ILE A 170 0.04 -15.33 -16.18
C ILE A 170 -0.15 -14.26 -17.25
N ARG A 171 -1.31 -13.59 -17.28
CA ARG A 171 -1.66 -12.57 -18.27
C ARG A 171 -1.88 -11.21 -17.61
N GLY A 172 -1.46 -10.14 -18.30
CA GLY A 172 -1.68 -8.77 -17.85
C GLY A 172 -0.76 -8.35 -16.71
N VAL A 173 0.45 -8.88 -16.71
CA VAL A 173 1.54 -8.53 -15.78
C VAL A 173 2.79 -8.36 -16.60
N ASP A 174 3.32 -7.15 -16.67
CA ASP A 174 4.65 -6.86 -17.20
C ASP A 174 5.66 -6.65 -16.05
N ILE A 175 6.92 -6.98 -16.29
CA ILE A 175 8.03 -6.78 -15.34
C ILE A 175 9.05 -5.85 -15.96
N ASP A 176 9.34 -4.76 -15.26
CA ASP A 176 10.36 -3.79 -15.62
C ASP A 176 11.19 -3.41 -14.38
N TYR A 177 12.28 -2.66 -14.56
CA TYR A 177 13.20 -2.38 -13.46
C TYR A 177 13.88 -1.01 -13.49
N ASP A 178 14.31 -0.59 -12.30
CA ASP A 178 15.21 0.53 -12.06
C ASP A 178 16.45 0.04 -11.29
N LEU A 179 17.61 0.52 -11.72
CA LEU A 179 18.87 0.39 -11.01
C LEU A 179 19.36 1.79 -10.64
N VAL A 180 19.28 2.13 -9.35
CA VAL A 180 19.53 3.50 -8.86
C VAL A 180 20.71 3.51 -7.92
N ARG A 181 21.60 4.50 -8.06
CA ARG A 181 22.67 4.74 -7.11
C ARG A 181 22.16 5.58 -5.93
N GLY A 182 22.47 5.19 -4.70
CA GLY A 182 22.33 6.08 -3.54
C GLY A 182 21.79 5.43 -2.26
N ALA A 183 21.09 6.22 -1.46
CA ALA A 183 20.52 5.77 -0.20
C ALA A 183 19.16 5.11 -0.43
N SER A 184 19.00 3.87 0.05
CA SER A 184 17.85 3.02 -0.31
C SER A 184 16.49 3.64 0.03
N VAL A 185 16.36 4.30 1.19
CA VAL A 185 15.07 4.87 1.61
C VAL A 185 14.70 6.04 0.70
N GLU A 186 15.64 6.94 0.45
CA GLU A 186 15.45 8.13 -0.34
C GLU A 186 15.11 7.77 -1.80
N ALA A 187 15.88 6.87 -2.41
CA ALA A 187 15.62 6.38 -3.77
C ALA A 187 14.26 5.66 -3.89
N ILE A 188 13.86 4.85 -2.91
CA ILE A 188 12.52 4.21 -2.91
C ILE A 188 11.42 5.29 -2.89
N LEU A 189 11.55 6.32 -2.05
CA LEU A 189 10.55 7.38 -1.94
C LEU A 189 10.49 8.27 -3.18
N GLU A 190 11.63 8.54 -3.82
CA GLU A 190 11.71 9.26 -5.11
C GLU A 190 11.01 8.47 -6.21
N ILE A 191 11.33 7.18 -6.36
CA ILE A 191 10.63 6.31 -7.32
C ILE A 191 9.14 6.22 -7.00
N VAL A 192 8.72 6.19 -5.73
CA VAL A 192 7.29 6.24 -5.38
C VAL A 192 6.62 7.54 -5.85
N ASP A 193 7.30 8.68 -5.75
CA ASP A 193 6.74 9.97 -6.19
C ASP A 193 6.68 10.09 -7.73
N ASP A 194 7.68 9.53 -8.43
CA ASP A 194 7.77 9.57 -9.90
C ASP A 194 6.91 8.48 -10.56
N TYR A 195 7.11 7.23 -10.14
CA TYR A 195 6.42 6.06 -10.65
C TYR A 195 5.02 5.90 -10.05
N LYS A 196 4.63 6.60 -8.97
CA LYS A 196 3.27 6.55 -8.38
C LYS A 196 2.66 5.14 -8.31
N PRO A 197 3.35 4.15 -7.72
CA PRO A 197 2.81 2.80 -7.60
C PRO A 197 1.58 2.76 -6.69
N GLY A 198 0.66 1.83 -6.93
CA GLY A 198 -0.49 1.61 -6.06
C GLY A 198 -0.13 0.88 -4.77
N LEU A 199 1.01 0.16 -4.76
CA LEU A 199 1.50 -0.65 -3.66
C LEU A 199 3.03 -0.76 -3.71
N VAL A 200 3.69 -0.69 -2.56
CA VAL A 200 5.08 -1.14 -2.38
C VAL A 200 5.05 -2.50 -1.70
N VAL A 201 5.71 -3.51 -2.26
CA VAL A 201 5.88 -4.82 -1.63
C VAL A 201 7.35 -5.00 -1.29
N MET A 202 7.66 -5.27 -0.02
CA MET A 202 9.04 -5.41 0.41
C MET A 202 9.19 -6.48 1.50
N GLY A 203 10.39 -7.04 1.61
CA GLY A 203 10.70 -7.90 2.74
C GLY A 203 10.70 -7.12 4.05
N THR A 204 10.37 -7.78 5.16
CA THR A 204 10.50 -7.16 6.49
C THR A 204 11.96 -6.80 6.79
N ARG A 205 12.94 -7.47 6.17
CA ARG A 205 14.38 -7.33 6.46
C ARG A 205 15.22 -7.49 5.19
N GLY A 206 16.50 -7.14 5.31
CA GLY A 206 17.47 -7.17 4.23
C GLY A 206 18.72 -8.01 4.52
N LYS A 207 19.68 -7.95 3.60
CA LYS A 207 20.86 -8.84 3.47
C LYS A 207 21.76 -8.95 4.71
N ASN A 208 21.83 -7.91 5.55
CA ASN A 208 22.83 -7.81 6.63
C ASN A 208 22.28 -8.13 8.05
N ARG A 209 21.17 -8.84 8.19
CA ARG A 209 20.57 -9.12 9.52
C ARG A 209 20.03 -10.55 9.66
N GLU A 210 20.77 -11.38 10.39
CA GLU A 210 20.32 -12.68 10.92
C GLU A 210 19.85 -12.54 12.37
N GLY A 211 18.81 -13.28 12.79
CA GLY A 211 18.21 -13.25 14.16
C GLY A 211 16.67 -13.18 14.11
N LEU A 212 15.92 -13.59 15.14
CA LEU A 212 14.44 -13.68 15.06
C LEU A 212 13.74 -12.29 15.12
N GLY A 213 12.66 -12.10 14.34
CA GLY A 213 11.58 -11.13 14.61
C GLY A 213 11.90 -9.62 14.61
N LEU A 214 12.75 -9.08 13.71
CA LEU A 214 13.01 -7.63 13.67
C LEU A 214 13.05 -7.01 12.26
N PHE A 215 12.05 -6.23 11.85
CA PHE A 215 12.06 -5.36 10.67
C PHE A 215 13.39 -4.60 10.50
N GLY A 216 13.88 -4.53 9.26
CA GLY A 216 15.05 -3.76 8.86
C GLY A 216 14.81 -2.25 8.98
N SER A 217 15.88 -1.50 9.22
CA SER A 217 15.83 -0.02 9.31
C SER A 217 15.28 0.62 8.04
N THR A 218 15.57 0.06 6.86
CA THR A 218 15.03 0.54 5.57
C THR A 218 13.51 0.37 5.52
N THR A 219 12.99 -0.84 5.77
CA THR A 219 11.56 -1.14 5.72
C THR A 219 10.75 -0.25 6.67
N LEU A 220 11.22 -0.07 7.92
CA LEU A 220 10.55 0.82 8.88
C LEU A 220 10.51 2.27 8.40
N ARG A 221 11.64 2.80 7.93
CA ARG A 221 11.70 4.18 7.41
C ARG A 221 10.84 4.38 6.17
N VAL A 222 10.74 3.37 5.31
CA VAL A 222 9.82 3.38 4.16
C VAL A 222 8.38 3.38 4.64
N ILE A 223 7.98 2.50 5.56
CA ILE A 223 6.62 2.49 6.15
C ILE A 223 6.26 3.83 6.79
N GLU A 224 7.18 4.48 7.48
CA GLU A 224 6.96 5.78 8.12
C GLU A 224 6.79 6.93 7.12
N LYS A 225 7.45 6.86 5.96
CA LYS A 225 7.55 7.99 5.01
C LYS A 225 6.82 7.78 3.69
N CYS A 226 6.46 6.55 3.31
CA CYS A 226 5.85 6.25 2.03
C CYS A 226 4.41 6.77 1.97
N LYS A 227 4.05 7.46 0.88
CA LYS A 227 2.68 7.99 0.68
C LYS A 227 1.70 6.92 0.19
N VAL A 228 2.23 5.81 -0.35
CA VAL A 228 1.45 4.68 -0.84
C VAL A 228 1.51 3.52 0.18
N PRO A 229 0.56 2.57 0.13
CA PRO A 229 0.53 1.47 1.09
C PRO A 229 1.78 0.60 0.91
N VAL A 230 2.32 0.11 2.02
CA VAL A 230 3.49 -0.75 2.05
C VAL A 230 3.07 -2.10 2.59
N LEU A 231 3.19 -3.15 1.77
CA LEU A 231 3.03 -4.52 2.18
C LEU A 231 4.40 -5.10 2.55
N ALA A 232 4.55 -5.48 3.82
CA ALA A 232 5.75 -6.10 4.34
C ALA A 232 5.56 -7.62 4.45
N VAL A 233 6.43 -8.39 3.78
CA VAL A 233 6.38 -9.85 3.73
C VAL A 233 7.39 -10.44 4.73
N PRO A 234 6.94 -11.19 5.77
CA PRO A 234 7.83 -11.68 6.83
C PRO A 234 8.69 -12.87 6.42
N SER A 235 9.71 -13.17 7.23
CA SER A 235 10.64 -14.28 6.99
C SER A 235 9.97 -15.64 7.12
N GLU A 236 8.97 -15.72 7.97
CA GLU A 236 8.26 -16.92 8.37
C GLU A 236 7.22 -17.31 7.31
N TYR A 237 6.80 -16.37 6.46
CA TYR A 237 5.84 -16.66 5.39
C TYR A 237 6.43 -17.61 4.36
N ASP A 238 5.81 -18.77 4.18
CA ASP A 238 6.18 -19.71 3.14
C ASP A 238 5.51 -19.32 1.81
N ILE A 239 6.33 -18.90 0.85
CA ILE A 239 5.85 -18.49 -0.47
C ILE A 239 5.40 -19.68 -1.33
N SER A 240 5.93 -20.89 -1.08
CA SER A 240 5.57 -22.08 -1.84
C SER A 240 4.13 -22.52 -1.58
N SER A 241 3.61 -22.16 -0.41
CA SER A 241 2.22 -22.36 0.00
C SER A 241 1.37 -21.09 -0.16
N PHE A 242 1.79 -20.13 -1.02
CA PHE A 242 1.00 -18.92 -1.25
C PHE A 242 -0.44 -19.27 -1.64
N PHE A 243 -1.38 -18.59 -1.02
CA PHE A 243 -2.76 -18.50 -1.47
C PHE A 243 -3.21 -17.04 -1.40
N ALA A 244 -4.12 -16.68 -2.30
CA ALA A 244 -4.79 -15.39 -2.24
C ALA A 244 -5.39 -15.19 -0.85
N PRO A 245 -5.22 -14.02 -0.21
CA PRO A 245 -5.74 -13.79 1.14
C PRO A 245 -7.25 -14.04 1.13
N ARG A 246 -7.73 -14.87 2.07
CA ARG A 246 -9.15 -15.18 2.27
C ARG A 246 -9.73 -14.38 3.42
N SER A 247 -8.89 -14.00 4.37
CA SER A 247 -9.23 -13.24 5.56
C SER A 247 -8.22 -12.11 5.78
N VAL A 248 -8.72 -10.94 6.15
CA VAL A 248 -7.90 -9.77 6.43
C VAL A 248 -8.36 -9.16 7.75
N ALA A 249 -7.44 -8.89 8.67
CA ALA A 249 -7.74 -8.11 9.86
C ALA A 249 -7.28 -6.67 9.66
N TYR A 250 -8.16 -5.71 9.84
CA TYR A 250 -7.83 -4.29 9.94
C TYR A 250 -7.88 -3.84 11.38
N ILE A 251 -6.77 -3.35 11.94
CA ILE A 251 -6.72 -2.79 13.29
C ILE A 251 -7.03 -1.30 13.23
N THR A 252 -8.18 -0.90 13.77
CA THR A 252 -8.62 0.49 13.86
C THR A 252 -8.28 1.10 15.22
N ASN A 253 -8.05 2.41 15.24
CA ASN A 253 -8.03 3.22 16.47
C ASN A 253 -9.22 4.20 16.53
N PHE A 254 -10.24 3.96 15.71
CA PHE A 254 -11.39 4.84 15.47
C PHE A 254 -11.03 6.25 14.98
N ASP A 255 -9.87 6.39 14.35
CA ASP A 255 -9.46 7.66 13.78
C ASP A 255 -10.12 7.85 12.40
N GLU A 256 -10.27 9.08 11.97
CA GLU A 256 -10.89 9.39 10.66
C GLU A 256 -10.10 8.80 9.49
N ALA A 257 -8.78 8.72 9.64
CA ALA A 257 -7.91 8.09 8.67
C ALA A 257 -8.24 6.61 8.46
N ASP A 258 -8.83 5.93 9.45
CA ASP A 258 -9.22 4.52 9.36
C ASP A 258 -10.28 4.30 8.28
N PHE A 259 -11.26 5.19 8.16
CA PHE A 259 -12.29 5.08 7.13
C PHE A 259 -11.68 5.15 5.72
N HIS A 260 -10.70 6.03 5.51
CA HIS A 260 -10.01 6.14 4.23
C HIS A 260 -9.14 4.91 3.95
N ALA A 261 -8.37 4.44 4.94
CA ALA A 261 -7.54 3.26 4.78
C ALA A 261 -8.38 1.99 4.54
N LEU A 262 -9.49 1.81 5.26
CA LEU A 262 -10.44 0.72 5.03
C LEU A 262 -11.05 0.78 3.62
N HIS A 263 -11.41 1.97 3.14
CA HIS A 263 -11.92 2.13 1.78
C HIS A 263 -10.89 1.69 0.72
N ARG A 264 -9.61 2.02 0.94
CA ARG A 264 -8.49 1.59 0.08
C ARG A 264 -8.24 0.10 0.22
N LEU A 265 -8.31 -0.44 1.43
CA LEU A 265 -8.18 -1.86 1.69
C LEU A 265 -9.25 -2.64 0.93
N ILE A 266 -10.53 -2.29 1.10
CA ILE A 266 -11.67 -2.91 0.40
C ILE A 266 -11.42 -2.90 -1.11
N SER A 267 -10.97 -1.78 -1.67
CA SER A 267 -10.67 -1.66 -3.10
C SER A 267 -9.53 -2.57 -3.55
N PHE A 268 -8.49 -2.71 -2.72
CA PHE A 268 -7.33 -3.58 -2.95
C PHE A 268 -7.69 -5.06 -2.86
N VAL A 269 -8.49 -5.46 -1.85
CA VAL A 269 -8.80 -6.86 -1.57
C VAL A 269 -10.04 -7.37 -2.30
N ARG A 270 -10.87 -6.49 -2.87
CA ARG A 270 -12.09 -6.85 -3.63
C ARG A 270 -11.87 -7.96 -4.65
N PRO A 271 -10.80 -7.99 -5.46
CA PRO A 271 -10.57 -9.05 -6.45
C PRO A 271 -10.37 -10.45 -5.85
N PHE A 272 -10.08 -10.56 -4.55
CA PHE A 272 -9.78 -11.81 -3.87
C PHE A 272 -10.96 -12.41 -3.08
N ASN A 273 -12.13 -11.74 -3.08
CA ASN A 273 -13.33 -12.18 -2.36
C ASN A 273 -13.07 -12.51 -0.86
N VAL A 274 -12.45 -11.56 -0.17
CA VAL A 274 -11.98 -11.76 1.21
C VAL A 274 -13.05 -11.44 2.25
N LYS A 275 -12.94 -12.06 3.42
CA LYS A 275 -13.59 -11.60 4.65
C LYS A 275 -12.70 -10.58 5.35
N ILE A 276 -13.24 -9.42 5.70
CA ILE A 276 -12.53 -8.36 6.42
C ILE A 276 -13.01 -8.34 7.87
N TYR A 277 -12.09 -8.42 8.81
CA TYR A 277 -12.34 -8.22 10.23
C TYR A 277 -11.84 -6.83 10.61
N CYS A 278 -12.75 -5.89 10.85
CA CYS A 278 -12.40 -4.56 11.35
C CYS A 278 -12.44 -4.58 12.88
N ILE A 279 -11.27 -4.62 13.51
CA ILE A 279 -11.16 -4.85 14.95
C ILE A 279 -10.48 -3.69 15.67
N HIS A 280 -10.99 -3.39 16.85
CA HIS A 280 -10.30 -2.55 17.82
C HIS A 280 -9.87 -3.41 19.01
N ILE A 281 -8.63 -3.25 19.43
CA ILE A 281 -8.01 -4.10 20.46
C ILE A 281 -7.56 -3.19 21.58
N GLN A 282 -8.03 -3.47 22.79
CA GLN A 282 -7.74 -2.61 23.92
C GLN A 282 -7.76 -3.35 25.26
N PRO A 283 -7.02 -2.83 26.25
CA PRO A 283 -7.28 -3.09 27.66
C PRO A 283 -8.70 -2.69 28.02
N ASN A 284 -9.28 -3.26 29.09
CA ASN A 284 -10.65 -2.98 29.55
C ASN A 284 -10.86 -1.54 30.10
N GLU A 285 -10.03 -0.59 29.69
CA GLU A 285 -10.15 0.83 29.97
C GLU A 285 -10.97 1.47 28.83
N ASN A 286 -12.00 2.27 29.14
CA ASN A 286 -12.89 2.96 28.18
C ASN A 286 -13.93 2.12 27.41
N TYR A 287 -14.22 0.87 27.82
CA TYR A 287 -15.17 -0.05 27.17
C TYR A 287 -16.46 0.58 26.60
N ILE A 288 -17.13 1.46 27.35
CA ILE A 288 -18.38 2.10 26.91
C ILE A 288 -18.17 2.97 25.67
N LEU A 289 -17.11 3.78 25.64
CA LEU A 289 -16.85 4.71 24.54
C LEU A 289 -16.51 3.95 23.26
N ASP A 290 -15.68 2.91 23.36
CA ASP A 290 -15.26 2.13 22.20
C ASP A 290 -16.37 1.24 21.67
N LYS A 291 -17.30 0.79 22.53
CA LYS A 291 -18.53 0.15 22.08
C LYS A 291 -19.41 1.09 21.25
N VAL A 292 -19.51 2.36 21.64
CA VAL A 292 -20.23 3.38 20.85
C VAL A 292 -19.52 3.66 19.54
N ARG A 293 -18.20 3.83 19.55
CA ARG A 293 -17.40 4.06 18.33
C ARG A 293 -17.48 2.87 17.36
N MET A 294 -17.34 1.65 17.87
CA MET A 294 -17.46 0.43 17.07
C MET A 294 -18.86 0.27 16.48
N LYS A 295 -19.92 0.61 17.24
CA LYS A 295 -21.28 0.61 16.71
C LYS A 295 -21.41 1.56 15.51
N LYS A 296 -20.95 2.80 15.64
CA LYS A 296 -20.98 3.79 14.54
C LYS A 296 -20.19 3.32 13.32
N MET A 297 -19.00 2.77 13.54
CA MET A 297 -18.17 2.23 12.46
C MET A 297 -18.87 1.06 11.76
N ARG A 298 -19.47 0.14 12.52
CA ARG A 298 -20.24 -0.97 11.97
C ARG A 298 -21.44 -0.50 11.15
N GLU A 299 -22.20 0.49 11.66
CA GLU A 299 -23.32 1.10 10.93
C GLU A 299 -22.84 1.69 9.61
N TYR A 300 -21.78 2.50 9.62
CA TYR A 300 -21.18 3.05 8.40
C TYR A 300 -20.79 1.97 7.39
N PHE A 301 -20.13 0.89 7.82
CA PHE A 301 -19.70 -0.18 6.91
C PHE A 301 -20.85 -1.04 6.41
N ASN A 302 -21.86 -1.29 7.24
CA ASN A 302 -23.07 -1.99 6.80
C ASN A 302 -23.82 -1.17 5.76
N ASP A 303 -23.93 0.15 5.93
CA ASP A 303 -24.64 1.03 5.00
C ASP A 303 -23.85 1.24 3.70
N THR A 304 -22.52 1.39 3.80
CA THR A 304 -21.65 1.72 2.66
C THR A 304 -21.14 0.48 1.90
N TYR A 305 -21.06 -0.68 2.56
CA TYR A 305 -20.44 -1.90 2.01
C TYR A 305 -21.21 -3.18 2.37
N ALA A 306 -22.55 -3.13 2.40
CA ALA A 306 -23.42 -4.26 2.75
C ALA A 306 -23.11 -5.59 2.01
N GLU A 307 -22.60 -5.50 0.78
CA GLU A 307 -22.26 -6.66 -0.05
C GLU A 307 -20.90 -7.29 0.27
N TYR A 308 -20.08 -6.61 1.08
CA TYR A 308 -18.77 -7.10 1.50
C TYR A 308 -18.89 -7.81 2.85
N ASN A 309 -18.13 -8.89 3.00
CA ASN A 309 -18.09 -9.65 4.24
C ASN A 309 -17.20 -8.94 5.26
N ILE A 310 -17.72 -7.88 5.89
CA ILE A 310 -17.02 -7.07 6.89
C ILE A 310 -17.61 -7.36 8.27
N GLU A 311 -16.80 -7.92 9.16
CA GLU A 311 -17.15 -8.16 10.56
C GLU A 311 -16.43 -7.15 11.44
N CYS A 312 -17.20 -6.28 12.11
CA CYS A 312 -16.64 -5.26 13.01
C CYS A 312 -16.73 -5.73 14.47
N GLY A 313 -15.63 -5.71 15.23
CA GLY A 313 -15.58 -6.27 16.58
C GLY A 313 -14.60 -5.59 17.54
N LEU A 314 -14.87 -5.71 18.84
CA LEU A 314 -13.94 -5.32 19.90
C LEU A 314 -13.23 -6.56 20.43
N ILE A 315 -11.95 -6.44 20.71
CA ILE A 315 -11.15 -7.46 21.39
C ILE A 315 -10.64 -6.87 22.70
N GLU A 316 -11.07 -7.45 23.81
CA GLU A 316 -10.65 -7.06 25.15
C GLU A 316 -9.47 -7.93 25.58
N THR A 317 -8.34 -7.30 25.85
CA THR A 317 -7.12 -8.00 26.29
C THR A 317 -6.23 -7.06 27.11
N GLU A 318 -5.57 -7.57 28.15
CA GLU A 318 -4.55 -6.80 28.87
C GLU A 318 -3.27 -6.66 28.05
N ASP A 319 -2.90 -7.68 27.28
CA ASP A 319 -1.79 -7.64 26.32
C ASP A 319 -2.33 -7.58 24.89
N VAL A 320 -2.15 -6.42 24.27
CA VAL A 320 -2.58 -6.16 22.89
C VAL A 320 -1.86 -7.06 21.88
N LEU A 321 -0.59 -7.38 22.11
CA LEU A 321 0.17 -8.24 21.19
C LEU A 321 -0.39 -9.66 21.21
N GLU A 322 -0.54 -10.22 22.41
CA GLU A 322 -1.14 -11.55 22.60
C GLU A 322 -2.54 -11.60 22.00
N GLY A 323 -3.37 -10.59 22.24
CA GLY A 323 -4.72 -10.54 21.68
C GLY A 323 -4.76 -10.50 20.14
N VAL A 324 -3.79 -9.83 19.50
CA VAL A 324 -3.67 -9.86 18.02
C VAL A 324 -3.24 -11.24 17.55
N GLU A 325 -2.24 -11.86 18.18
CA GLU A 325 -1.74 -13.18 17.81
C GLU A 325 -2.84 -14.25 17.98
N THR A 326 -3.55 -14.25 19.11
CA THR A 326 -4.72 -15.11 19.34
C THR A 326 -5.77 -14.91 18.27
N PHE A 327 -6.11 -13.66 17.92
CA PHE A 327 -7.10 -13.39 16.88
C PHE A 327 -6.66 -13.87 15.50
N ILE A 328 -5.38 -13.69 15.14
CA ILE A 328 -4.81 -14.18 13.89
C ILE A 328 -4.99 -15.69 13.79
N LEU A 329 -4.67 -16.42 14.86
CA LEU A 329 -4.80 -17.88 14.89
C LEU A 329 -6.27 -18.35 14.86
N GLU A 330 -7.12 -17.78 15.69
CA GLU A 330 -8.53 -18.19 15.82
C GLU A 330 -9.36 -17.90 14.56
N LYS A 331 -9.14 -16.73 13.94
CA LYS A 331 -9.85 -16.32 12.72
C LYS A 331 -9.11 -16.70 11.44
N GLN A 332 -7.95 -17.34 11.56
CA GLN A 332 -7.08 -17.73 10.45
C GLN A 332 -6.82 -16.53 9.54
N ILE A 333 -6.30 -15.44 10.09
CA ILE A 333 -6.04 -14.19 9.37
C ILE A 333 -4.83 -14.36 8.45
N ASP A 334 -4.98 -14.05 7.17
CA ASP A 334 -3.92 -14.19 6.16
C ASP A 334 -3.14 -12.89 5.93
N LEU A 335 -3.74 -11.75 6.24
CA LEU A 335 -3.17 -10.42 6.05
C LEU A 335 -3.60 -9.49 7.19
N LEU A 336 -2.64 -8.82 7.82
CA LEU A 336 -2.91 -7.76 8.78
C LEU A 336 -2.83 -6.39 8.10
N ALA A 337 -3.76 -5.48 8.40
CA ALA A 337 -3.79 -4.13 7.85
C ALA A 337 -3.96 -3.08 8.96
N LEU A 338 -3.25 -1.95 8.84
CA LEU A 338 -3.30 -0.87 9.83
C LEU A 338 -2.75 0.45 9.28
N ILE A 339 -2.95 1.54 10.03
CA ILE A 339 -2.36 2.84 9.72
C ILE A 339 -1.08 3.10 10.53
N SER A 340 -0.03 3.57 9.85
CA SER A 340 1.13 4.21 10.45
C SER A 340 0.93 5.73 10.52
N ARG A 341 1.05 6.31 11.72
CA ARG A 341 0.87 7.75 11.99
C ARG A 341 2.17 8.54 11.95
N LYS A 342 2.10 9.79 11.52
CA LYS A 342 3.24 10.73 11.47
C LYS A 342 3.30 11.59 12.74
N ARG A 343 3.96 11.14 13.83
CA ARG A 343 4.41 12.03 14.93
C ARG A 343 5.69 11.53 15.62
N ASN A 344 6.71 12.41 15.64
CA ASN A 344 7.80 12.58 16.62
C ASN A 344 8.23 11.36 17.47
N VAL A 345 8.63 10.25 16.86
CA VAL A 345 9.02 9.01 17.57
C VAL A 345 10.38 9.08 18.29
N LEU A 346 10.96 10.27 18.43
CA LEU A 346 12.29 10.45 19.02
C LEU A 346 12.39 11.41 20.21
N THR A 347 11.29 11.94 20.79
CA THR A 347 11.47 12.91 21.91
C THR A 347 10.57 12.79 23.13
N GLN A 348 9.61 11.86 23.26
CA GLN A 348 8.86 11.72 24.52
C GLN A 348 8.57 10.26 24.88
N ILE A 349 9.56 9.62 25.52
CA ILE A 349 9.42 8.89 26.79
C ILE A 349 8.12 8.05 26.97
N PHE A 350 8.27 6.73 26.92
CA PHE A 350 7.34 5.61 27.24
C PHE A 350 6.35 5.09 26.16
N ARG A 351 6.55 3.80 25.83
CA ARG A 351 5.79 2.83 25.00
C ARG A 351 6.09 2.84 23.48
N PRO A 352 6.91 1.89 22.97
CA PRO A 352 6.95 1.59 21.53
C PRO A 352 5.55 1.21 21.07
N SER A 353 5.05 1.82 19.99
CA SER A 353 3.68 1.60 19.50
C SER A 353 3.42 0.12 19.23
N ILE A 354 2.20 -0.33 19.52
CA ILE A 354 1.67 -1.66 19.18
C ILE A 354 2.00 -2.01 17.73
N THR A 355 1.85 -1.06 16.81
CA THR A 355 2.25 -1.17 15.40
C THR A 355 3.68 -1.69 15.24
N ARG A 356 4.65 -1.13 15.96
CA ARG A 356 6.04 -1.54 15.85
C ARG A 356 6.25 -2.96 16.39
N LYS A 357 5.61 -3.33 17.51
CA LYS A 357 5.65 -4.72 18.04
C LYS A 357 5.00 -5.72 17.09
N LEU A 358 3.83 -5.39 16.54
CA LEU A 358 3.12 -6.21 15.57
C LEU A 358 3.89 -6.38 14.28
N LEU A 359 4.48 -5.31 13.76
CA LEU A 359 5.41 -5.39 12.64
C LEU A 359 6.54 -6.38 13.00
N PHE A 360 7.13 -6.28 14.17
CA PHE A 360 8.27 -7.13 14.52
C PHE A 360 7.98 -8.63 14.64
N GLN A 361 6.81 -9.04 15.09
CA GLN A 361 6.57 -10.45 15.47
C GLN A 361 5.57 -11.18 14.58
N SER A 362 4.97 -10.52 13.59
CA SER A 362 3.97 -11.17 12.75
C SER A 362 4.58 -12.15 11.75
N GLU A 363 4.02 -13.36 11.74
CA GLU A 363 4.33 -14.41 10.77
C GLU A 363 3.53 -14.27 9.46
N ILE A 364 2.56 -13.36 9.43
CA ILE A 364 1.73 -13.06 8.25
C ILE A 364 2.10 -11.71 7.62
N PRO A 365 1.86 -11.50 6.31
CA PRO A 365 2.06 -10.22 5.67
C PRO A 365 1.31 -9.08 6.38
N ILE A 366 1.92 -7.89 6.40
CA ILE A 366 1.32 -6.69 6.99
C ILE A 366 1.23 -5.58 5.95
N LEU A 367 0.02 -5.11 5.68
CA LEU A 367 -0.28 -3.96 4.83
C LEU A 367 -0.44 -2.69 5.67
N VAL A 368 0.52 -1.77 5.52
CA VAL A 368 0.52 -0.51 6.27
C VAL A 368 0.09 0.63 5.37
N PHE A 369 -0.95 1.33 5.77
CA PHE A 369 -1.38 2.59 5.17
C PHE A 369 -0.73 3.76 5.91
N ARG A 370 -0.43 4.84 5.20
CA ARG A 370 -0.03 6.09 5.82
C ARG A 370 -1.22 7.00 6.03
N GLU A 371 -1.26 7.67 7.17
CA GLU A 371 -2.20 8.77 7.43
C GLU A 371 -1.97 9.92 6.42
N THR A 372 -3.01 10.27 5.65
CA THR A 372 -2.99 11.36 4.67
C THR A 372 -3.72 12.59 5.23
N GLU A 373 -3.14 13.78 5.08
CA GLU A 373 -3.64 15.04 5.69
C GLU A 373 -4.97 15.56 5.07
N ASN A 374 -5.43 15.00 3.93
CA ASN A 374 -6.48 15.59 3.08
C ASN A 374 -7.92 15.05 3.30
N ALA A 375 -8.20 14.27 4.33
CA ALA A 375 -9.52 13.64 4.52
C ALA A 375 -10.55 14.49 5.31
N SER A 376 -10.24 15.76 5.61
CA SER A 376 -11.02 16.60 6.55
C SER A 376 -12.44 16.97 6.09
N TRP A 377 -12.74 16.91 4.78
CA TRP A 377 -14.02 17.34 4.21
C TRP A 377 -15.09 16.24 4.18
N ILE A 378 -14.69 14.95 4.27
CA ILE A 378 -15.63 13.82 4.43
C ILE A 378 -16.48 13.98 5.71
N LYS A 379 -15.93 14.68 6.72
CA LYS A 379 -16.61 14.99 7.99
C LYS A 379 -17.91 15.79 7.86
N ARG A 380 -18.08 16.55 6.77
CA ARG A 380 -19.23 17.48 6.65
C ARG A 380 -20.50 16.81 6.12
N THR A 381 -20.40 15.58 5.64
CA THR A 381 -21.53 14.79 5.12
C THR A 381 -21.96 13.65 6.03
N SER A 382 -21.22 13.38 7.12
CA SER A 382 -21.42 12.22 8.00
C SER A 382 -21.59 12.57 9.48
N LEU A 383 -22.00 13.81 9.78
CA LEU A 383 -22.41 14.23 11.12
C LEU A 383 -23.94 14.34 11.25
#